data_AF-A0A3M2MHG6-F1
#
_entry.id   AF-A0A3M2MHG6-F1
#
_cell.length_a   1.000
_cell.length_b   1.000
_cell.length_c   1.000
_cell.angle_alpha   90.00
_cell.angle_beta   90.00
_cell.angle_gamma   90.00
#
_symmetry.space_group_name_H-M   'P 1'
#
loop_
_entity.id
_entity.type
_entity.pdbx_description
1 polymer ?
#
loop_
_entity_poly.entity_id
_entity_poly.type
_entity_poly.pdbx_seq_one_letter_code
_entity_poly.pdbx_strand_id
1 'polypeptide(L)'
;MTNDDDGGDRVSIVRGSDRVLVEERGPGVPEGIFGVDCMTCEATSPLFDDDPLPVAVWAIQHSQDQPEHTLFLARTERHWRVVPRPDPPAEPSTHRGGSVLGPAFVGLMCLLTALSGLLPALTY
;
A
#
# COMPACT_ATOMS: atom_id res chain seq x y z
N MET A 1 -50.80 -13.98 26.45
CA MET A 1 -50.24 -12.64 26.19
C MET A 1 -48.74 -12.82 26.07
N THR A 2 -48.31 -13.02 24.83
CA THR A 2 -46.91 -13.02 24.40
C THR A 2 -46.38 -11.61 24.55
N ASN A 3 -45.19 -11.46 25.11
CA ASN A 3 -44.28 -10.43 24.67
C ASN A 3 -42.98 -11.15 24.39
N ASP A 4 -42.79 -11.40 23.10
CA ASP A 4 -41.59 -11.92 22.51
C ASP A 4 -40.45 -10.95 22.82
N ASP A 5 -39.45 -11.41 23.58
CA ASP A 5 -38.15 -10.74 23.69
C ASP A 5 -37.49 -10.82 22.31
N ASP A 6 -37.80 -9.85 21.45
CA ASP A 6 -37.04 -9.56 20.24
C ASP A 6 -35.72 -8.92 20.65
N GLY A 7 -34.82 -9.76 21.17
CA GLY A 7 -33.39 -9.49 21.30
C GLY A 7 -32.77 -9.45 19.91
N GLY A 8 -33.21 -8.49 19.10
CA GLY A 8 -32.61 -8.17 17.82
C GLY A 8 -31.18 -7.73 18.07
N ASP A 9 -30.24 -8.64 17.87
CA ASP A 9 -28.81 -8.36 17.74
C ASP A 9 -28.66 -7.43 16.53
N ARG A 10 -28.81 -6.13 16.78
CA ARG A 10 -28.57 -5.09 15.78
C ARG A 10 -27.08 -5.14 15.51
N VAL A 11 -26.69 -5.86 14.46
CA VAL A 11 -25.32 -5.85 13.94
C VAL A 11 -24.88 -4.40 13.79
N SER A 12 -24.11 -3.91 14.76
CA SER A 12 -23.66 -2.53 14.79
C SER A 12 -22.63 -2.37 13.67
N ILE A 13 -22.98 -1.62 12.64
CA ILE A 13 -22.05 -1.34 11.53
C ILE A 13 -20.87 -0.55 12.10
N VAL A 14 -19.70 -1.19 12.17
CA VAL A 14 -18.45 -0.53 12.56
C VAL A 14 -17.94 0.27 11.37
N ARG A 15 -17.79 1.60 11.52
CA ARG A 15 -17.27 2.43 10.44
C ARG A 15 -15.76 2.21 10.33
N GLY A 16 -15.24 2.08 9.11
CA GLY A 16 -13.79 1.94 8.88
C GLY A 16 -12.99 3.13 9.43
N SER A 17 -13.58 4.33 9.46
CA SER A 17 -13.00 5.53 10.06
C SER A 17 -12.66 5.37 11.54
N ASP A 18 -13.37 4.49 12.25
CA ASP A 18 -13.28 4.35 13.70
C ASP A 18 -12.20 3.33 14.11
N ARG A 19 -11.45 2.83 13.13
CA ARG A 19 -10.38 1.84 13.30
C ARG A 19 -9.06 2.39 12.78
N VAL A 20 -7.97 1.91 13.36
CA VAL A 20 -6.62 2.14 12.89
C VAL A 20 -5.89 0.80 12.79
N LEU A 21 -5.06 0.68 11.77
CA LEU A 21 -4.17 -0.45 11.55
C LEU A 21 -2.84 -0.14 12.24
N VAL A 22 -2.38 -1.05 13.10
CA VAL A 22 -1.10 -0.93 13.80
C VAL A 22 -0.26 -2.16 13.53
N GLU A 23 1.06 -1.99 13.54
CA GLU A 23 1.97 -3.11 13.51
C GLU A 23 1.85 -3.90 14.81
N GLU A 24 1.70 -5.22 14.71
CA GLU A 24 1.62 -6.09 15.87
C GLU A 24 3.02 -6.35 16.40
N ARG A 25 3.30 -5.89 17.61
CA ARG A 25 4.59 -6.06 18.31
C ARG A 25 4.44 -6.84 19.61
N GLY A 26 3.48 -7.77 19.65
CA GLY A 26 3.24 -8.64 20.80
C GLY A 26 4.39 -9.62 21.05
N PRO A 27 4.47 -10.25 22.24
CA PRO A 27 5.50 -11.23 22.55
C PRO A 27 5.54 -12.37 21.52
N GLY A 28 6.70 -12.59 20.90
CA GLY A 28 6.91 -13.64 19.90
C GLY A 28 6.42 -13.32 18.50
N VAL A 29 6.02 -12.07 18.22
CA VAL A 29 5.66 -11.64 16.86
C VAL A 29 6.89 -11.01 16.19
N PRO A 30 7.36 -11.57 15.05
CA PRO A 30 8.48 -10.99 14.32
C PRO A 30 8.08 -9.66 13.65
N GLU A 31 9.03 -8.74 13.56
CA GLU A 31 8.88 -7.47 12.84
C GLU A 31 8.73 -7.69 11.32
N GLY A 32 9.39 -8.72 10.79
CA GLY A 32 9.21 -9.15 9.41
C GLY A 32 9.54 -10.61 9.21
N ILE A 33 8.79 -11.25 8.32
CA ILE A 33 9.07 -12.61 7.86
C ILE A 33 9.49 -12.52 6.40
N PHE A 34 10.67 -13.01 6.08
CA PHE A 34 11.28 -12.85 4.77
C PHE A 34 11.30 -14.19 4.01
N GLY A 35 11.02 -14.11 2.71
CA GLY A 35 11.14 -15.24 1.79
C GLY A 35 11.37 -14.77 0.37
N VAL A 36 11.60 -15.70 -0.55
CA VAL A 36 11.78 -15.38 -1.96
C VAL A 36 11.26 -16.52 -2.84
N ASP A 37 10.68 -16.15 -3.99
CA ASP A 37 10.24 -17.08 -5.02
C ASP A 37 11.13 -16.94 -6.27
N CYS A 38 11.59 -18.05 -6.84
CA CYS A 38 12.31 -18.07 -8.11
C CYS A 38 11.33 -17.86 -9.27
N MET A 39 11.57 -16.88 -10.14
CA MET A 39 10.66 -16.56 -11.24
C MET A 39 10.79 -17.49 -12.45
N THR A 40 11.78 -18.39 -12.46
CA THR A 40 11.96 -19.36 -13.55
C THR A 40 11.32 -20.72 -13.25
N CYS A 41 11.43 -21.19 -12.01
CA CYS A 41 11.00 -22.53 -11.61
C CYS A 41 10.01 -22.57 -10.45
N GLU A 42 9.59 -21.40 -9.94
CA GLU A 42 8.60 -21.25 -8.86
C GLU A 42 9.04 -21.87 -7.52
N ALA A 43 10.32 -22.21 -7.37
CA ALA A 43 10.87 -22.67 -6.11
C ALA A 43 10.82 -21.55 -5.06
N THR A 44 10.32 -21.86 -3.86
CA THR A 44 10.19 -20.94 -2.73
C THR A 44 11.23 -21.25 -1.65
N SER A 45 11.88 -20.23 -1.11
CA SER A 45 12.76 -20.39 0.05
C SER A 45 11.99 -20.72 1.33
N PRO A 46 12.63 -21.28 2.36
CA PRO A 46 12.12 -21.18 3.72
C PRO A 46 11.86 -19.71 4.12
N LEU A 47 10.98 -19.51 5.09
CA LEU A 47 10.72 -18.21 5.71
C LEU A 47 11.62 -17.99 6.92
N PHE A 48 12.11 -16.77 7.09
CA PHE A 48 12.99 -16.38 8.19
C PHE A 48 12.47 -15.14 8.90
N ASP A 49 12.43 -15.20 10.22
CA ASP A 49 12.02 -14.10 11.09
C ASP A 49 13.16 -13.10 11.27
N ASP A 50 12.86 -11.82 11.08
CA ASP A 50 13.70 -10.65 11.40
C ASP A 50 15.09 -10.60 10.73
N ASP A 51 15.40 -11.54 9.86
CA ASP A 51 16.66 -11.63 9.12
C ASP A 51 16.44 -12.01 7.65
N PRO A 52 16.66 -11.09 6.69
CA PRO A 52 16.58 -11.38 5.27
C PRO A 52 17.84 -12.05 4.70
N LEU A 53 18.95 -12.14 5.45
CA LEU A 53 20.21 -12.67 4.93
C LEU A 53 20.12 -14.15 4.51
N PRO A 54 19.49 -15.06 5.27
CA PRO A 54 19.35 -16.45 4.87
C PRO A 54 18.58 -16.62 3.55
N VAL A 55 17.59 -15.75 3.29
CA VAL A 55 16.83 -15.72 2.03
C VAL A 55 17.73 -15.33 0.86
N ALA A 56 18.59 -14.33 1.04
CA ALA A 56 19.55 -13.91 0.02
C ALA A 56 20.58 -15.00 -0.26
N VAL A 57 21.09 -15.67 0.79
CA VAL A 57 22.00 -16.81 0.65
C VAL A 57 21.33 -17.95 -0.12
N TRP A 58 20.07 -18.25 0.17
CA TRP A 58 19.31 -19.27 -0.57
C TRP A 58 19.21 -18.93 -2.06
N ALA A 59 18.89 -17.68 -2.42
CA ALA A 59 18.79 -17.28 -3.83
C ALA A 59 20.14 -17.42 -4.56
N ILE A 60 21.24 -17.04 -3.89
CA ILE A 60 22.60 -17.20 -4.43
C ILE A 60 22.89 -18.69 -4.66
N GLN A 61 22.67 -19.54 -3.67
CA GLN A 61 22.90 -20.99 -3.78
C GLN A 61 22.04 -21.62 -4.88
N HIS A 62 20.76 -21.23 -4.97
CA HIS A 62 19.86 -21.69 -6.02
C HIS A 62 20.37 -21.32 -7.42
N SER A 63 20.89 -20.11 -7.59
CA SER A 63 21.50 -19.68 -8.86
C SER A 63 22.85 -20.36 -9.14
N GLN A 64 23.56 -20.85 -8.12
CA GLN A 64 24.78 -21.64 -8.31
C GLN A 64 24.45 -23.03 -8.85
N ASP A 65 23.37 -23.65 -8.34
CA ASP A 65 22.88 -24.95 -8.80
C ASP A 65 22.18 -24.87 -10.16
N GLN A 66 21.55 -23.73 -10.47
CA GLN A 66 20.81 -23.45 -11.71
C GLN A 66 21.18 -22.06 -12.28
N PRO A 67 22.27 -21.93 -13.06
CA PRO A 67 22.82 -20.64 -13.50
C PRO A 67 21.88 -19.74 -14.30
N GLU A 68 20.85 -20.29 -14.93
CA GLU A 68 19.82 -19.56 -15.66
C GLU A 68 18.72 -18.97 -14.75
N HIS A 69 18.64 -19.41 -13.49
CA HIS A 69 17.69 -18.90 -12.48
C HIS A 69 18.24 -17.64 -11.82
N THR A 70 18.09 -16.49 -12.51
CA THR A 70 18.69 -15.22 -12.10
C THR A 70 17.71 -14.17 -11.59
N LEU A 71 16.40 -14.39 -11.76
CA LEU A 71 15.34 -13.48 -11.30
C LEU A 71 14.54 -14.10 -10.15
N PHE A 72 14.39 -13.32 -9.09
CA PHE A 72 13.74 -13.73 -7.85
C PHE A 72 12.78 -12.65 -7.35
N LEU A 73 11.60 -13.04 -6.88
CA LEU A 73 10.60 -12.17 -6.27
C LEU A 73 10.76 -12.22 -4.75
N ALA A 74 11.26 -11.13 -4.16
CA ALA A 74 11.33 -11.00 -2.71
C ALA A 74 9.93 -10.86 -2.08
N ARG A 75 9.69 -11.60 -1.00
CA ARG A 75 8.45 -11.57 -0.21
C ARG A 75 8.75 -11.15 1.21
N THR A 76 7.88 -10.29 1.74
CA THR A 76 7.92 -9.85 3.13
C THR A 76 6.53 -9.91 3.71
N GLU A 77 6.38 -10.69 4.77
CA GLU A 77 5.13 -10.82 5.50
C GLU A 77 5.27 -10.09 6.85
N ARG A 78 4.19 -9.43 7.27
CA ARG A 78 4.15 -8.66 8.53
C ARG A 78 2.83 -8.88 9.23
N HIS A 79 2.86 -8.86 10.56
CA HIS A 79 1.67 -8.97 11.38
C HIS A 79 1.12 -7.59 11.71
N TRP A 80 -0.15 -7.36 11.37
CA TRP A 80 -0.87 -6.15 11.71
C TRP A 80 -2.09 -6.47 12.57
N ARG A 81 -2.44 -5.55 13.46
CA ARG A 81 -3.67 -5.59 14.26
C ARG A 81 -4.52 -4.38 13.95
N VAL A 82 -5.83 -4.59 13.87
CA VAL A 82 -6.81 -3.50 13.77
C VAL A 82 -7.31 -3.18 15.18
N VAL A 83 -7.14 -1.94 15.62
CA VAL A 83 -7.59 -1.47 16.94
C VAL A 83 -8.58 -0.31 16.80
N PRO A 84 -9.47 -0.07 17.79
CA PRO A 84 -10.26 1.16 17.84
C PRO A 84 -9.34 2.38 17.75
N ARG A 85 -9.76 3.39 16.98
CA ARG A 85 -9.06 4.67 16.94
C ARG A 85 -9.16 5.31 18.35
N PRO A 86 -8.03 5.73 18.95
CA PRO A 86 -8.06 6.33 20.30
C PRO A 86 -8.75 7.69 20.33
N ASP A 87 -8.61 8.48 19.27
CA ASP A 87 -9.16 9.83 19.15
C ASP A 87 -10.27 9.90 18.09
N PRO A 88 -11.26 10.79 18.20
CA PRO A 88 -12.19 11.04 17.10
C PRO A 88 -11.44 11.52 15.85
N PRO A 89 -11.94 11.21 14.62
CA PRO A 89 -11.33 11.71 13.39
C PRO A 89 -11.17 13.23 13.46
N ALA A 90 -9.99 13.73 13.06
CA ALA A 90 -9.81 15.17 12.91
C ALA A 90 -10.93 15.72 12.00
N GLU A 91 -11.57 16.82 12.41
CA GLU A 91 -12.52 17.50 11.54
C GLU A 91 -11.84 17.75 10.19
N PRO A 92 -12.53 17.52 9.06
CA PRO A 92 -11.94 17.73 7.75
C PRO A 92 -11.37 19.14 7.74
N SER A 93 -10.05 19.26 7.61
CA SER A 93 -9.39 20.56 7.55
C SER A 93 -10.02 21.27 6.36
N THR A 94 -10.86 22.28 6.62
CA THR A 94 -11.25 23.22 5.60
C THR A 94 -9.98 23.96 5.26
N HIS A 95 -9.20 23.43 4.32
CA HIS A 95 -8.08 24.12 3.70
C HIS A 95 -8.70 25.22 2.83
N ARG A 96 -9.28 26.23 3.49
CA ARG A 96 -9.66 27.52 2.91
C ARG A 96 -8.40 28.38 2.92
N GLY A 97 -7.36 27.88 2.25
CA GLY A 97 -6.10 28.56 1.98
C GLY A 97 -5.88 28.45 0.49
N GLY A 98 -6.11 29.54 -0.23
CA GLY A 98 -6.23 29.56 -1.69
C GLY A 98 -4.93 29.24 -2.41
N SER A 99 -4.96 28.22 -3.24
CA SER A 99 -4.11 28.11 -4.43
C SER A 99 -4.98 28.30 -5.67
N VAL A 100 -5.32 29.55 -5.98
CA VAL A 100 -5.97 29.94 -7.26
C VAL A 100 -5.04 29.66 -8.47
N LEU A 101 -3.81 29.21 -8.23
CA LEU A 101 -2.78 28.90 -9.22
C LEU A 101 -2.76 27.42 -9.70
N GLY A 102 -3.77 26.61 -9.41
CA GLY A 102 -3.83 25.23 -9.93
C GLY A 102 -4.39 25.16 -11.36
N PRO A 103 -5.71 25.25 -11.55
CA PRO A 103 -6.33 25.05 -12.87
C PRO A 103 -5.99 26.16 -13.88
N ALA A 104 -5.85 27.40 -13.41
CA ALA A 104 -5.56 28.54 -14.28
C ALA A 104 -4.15 28.47 -14.88
N PHE A 105 -3.17 27.96 -14.12
CA PHE A 105 -1.80 27.79 -14.62
C PHE A 105 -1.72 26.68 -15.68
N VAL A 106 -2.39 25.55 -15.44
CA VAL A 106 -2.47 24.45 -16.41
C VAL A 106 -3.18 24.92 -17.69
N GLY A 107 -4.29 25.65 -17.57
CA GLY A 107 -4.99 26.23 -18.70
C GLY A 107 -4.14 27.20 -19.51
N LEU A 108 -3.40 28.08 -18.83
CA LEU A 108 -2.46 29.02 -19.48
C LEU A 108 -1.35 28.30 -20.23
N MET A 109 -0.73 27.28 -19.62
CA MET A 109 0.34 26.50 -20.25
C MET A 109 -0.16 25.77 -21.51
N CYS A 110 -1.31 25.10 -21.42
CA CYS A 110 -1.91 24.44 -22.59
C CYS A 110 -2.21 25.42 -23.72
N LEU A 111 -2.74 26.61 -23.41
CA LEU A 111 -3.07 27.62 -24.41
C LEU A 111 -1.82 28.18 -25.08
N LEU A 112 -0.74 28.41 -24.32
CA LEU A 112 0.55 28.84 -24.87
C LEU A 112 1.16 27.77 -25.80
N THR A 113 1.13 26.50 -25.41
CA THR A 113 1.63 25.40 -26.26
C THR A 113 0.84 25.30 -27.56
N ALA A 114 -0.49 25.39 -27.51
CA ALA A 114 -1.34 25.36 -28.71
C ALA A 114 -1.05 26.56 -29.65
N LEU A 115 -0.89 27.76 -29.09
CA LEU A 115 -0.64 28.98 -29.87
C LEU A 115 0.74 28.96 -30.55
N SER A 116 1.77 28.45 -29.88
CA SER A 116 3.11 28.29 -30.46
C SER A 116 3.13 27.35 -31.66
N GLY A 117 2.29 26.31 -31.67
CA GLY A 117 2.13 25.41 -32.82
C GLY A 117 1.35 26.03 -33.98
N LEU A 118 0.44 26.98 -33.70
CA LEU A 118 -0.41 27.63 -34.71
C LEU A 118 0.30 28.77 -35.46
N LEU A 119 1.22 29.49 -34.80
CA LEU A 119 1.97 30.60 -35.40
C LEU A 119 2.70 30.26 -36.70
N PRO A 120 3.47 29.16 -36.82
CA PRO A 120 4.15 28.82 -38.07
C PRO A 120 3.20 28.40 -39.21
N ALA A 121 1.94 28.07 -38.92
CA ALA A 121 0.93 27.74 -39.93
C ALA A 121 0.23 28.99 -40.51
N LEU A 122 0.33 30.14 -39.86
CA LEU A 122 -0.27 31.41 -40.30
C LEU A 122 0.73 32.33 -41.01
N THR A 123 2.03 32.00 -40.97
CA THR A 123 3.12 32.76 -41.59
C THR A 123 3.63 32.14 -42.90
N TYR A 124 2.93 31.17 -43.47
CA TYR A 124 3.19 30.59 -44.79
C TYR A 124 2.01 30.81 -45.73
#